data_AF-A0A1E5P9G0-F1
#
_entry.id   AF-A0A1E5P9G0-F1
#
_cell.length_a   1.000
_cell.length_b   1.000
_cell.length_c   1.000
_cell.angle_alpha   90.00
_cell.angle_beta   90.00
_cell.angle_gamma   90.00
#
_symmetry.space_group_name_H-M   'P 1'
#
loop_
_entity.id
_entity.type
_entity.pdbx_description
1 polymer ?
#
loop_
_entity_poly.entity_id
_entity_poly.type
_entity_poly.pdbx_seq_one_letter_code
_entity_poly.pdbx_strand_id
1 'polypeptide(L)'
;MSGTGMGVEKGARSARSRALAVLHIRSTALAVALLPAAVAVVLLVGGATGHAVGGGWDTARWVTSAVAVVALLAAAAVGAVIVRARPATSPTVEVAEQSAPDLYRLVRDLADRLEVPVPSAIALTPDCDSWLEDRTHPAASIPGETPRRRRSTEAPVLVIGSPFLWWMRVAELRAVLAPVVAGTGPSAHPDIAAARRFVRGLDAAVAVAAAPGQSLLRRVLLGFVGRVSRLLLRSCRVHAAEMERGVAAAASDRAQTVDYGLRIVAQEQVGLAYAGWDRLLTRVALPAWRMGRWPSRLDAGVVSALTELSRRDRLAEGFASRLGERPACDLLEEPGTVDEAASLLAARLFHGGPAEPGPDWSPVDWSHYPEEVVDRKWRADAARLHRVLDTMGVRRATAPTLTRVMDHLSAATPPDNPAAETLAAAIGAEVAREEAAAPPPAPLGVDADGDTGPLPLLPLVPPRTGRDLLADHVTAMVCCAAVDTAGATPGLDWLDGPTLLVDGEKRADLGSPVLTLVEDGDATPLRSWLASVGVRPEKTVRLV
;
A
#
# COMPACT_ATOMS: atom_id res chain seq x y z
N MET A 1 -15.11 -25.85 28.63
CA MET A 1 -13.76 -25.27 28.79
C MET A 1 -12.61 -26.16 28.28
N SER A 2 -12.79 -27.47 28.01
CA SER A 2 -11.70 -28.34 27.49
C SER A 2 -11.48 -28.29 25.96
N GLY A 3 -12.47 -27.79 25.19
CA GLY A 3 -12.42 -27.77 23.72
C GLY A 3 -11.53 -26.68 23.10
N THR A 4 -11.49 -25.49 23.70
CA THR A 4 -10.73 -24.33 23.20
C THR A 4 -9.22 -24.47 23.43
N GLY A 5 -8.79 -25.00 24.57
CA GLY A 5 -7.37 -25.29 24.84
C GLY A 5 -6.75 -26.29 23.86
N MET A 6 -7.52 -27.32 23.46
CA MET A 6 -7.08 -28.30 22.47
C MET A 6 -6.87 -27.71 21.06
N GLY A 7 -7.62 -26.67 20.67
CA GLY A 7 -7.47 -26.00 19.37
C GLY A 7 -6.18 -25.18 19.29
N VAL A 8 -5.97 -24.32 20.29
CA VAL A 8 -4.77 -23.49 20.44
C VAL A 8 -3.49 -24.32 20.41
N GLU A 9 -3.46 -25.43 21.16
CA GLU A 9 -2.30 -26.33 21.19
C GLU A 9 -2.07 -27.06 19.85
N LYS A 10 -3.12 -27.36 19.09
CA LYS A 10 -2.98 -28.01 17.77
C LYS A 10 -2.42 -27.03 16.74
N GLY A 11 -2.93 -25.81 16.69
CA GLY A 11 -2.43 -24.76 15.80
C GLY A 11 -0.96 -24.44 16.06
N ALA A 12 -0.60 -24.21 17.33
CA ALA A 12 0.77 -23.89 17.72
C ALA A 12 1.76 -25.04 17.44
N ARG A 13 1.36 -26.30 17.69
CA ARG A 13 2.18 -27.48 17.36
C ARG A 13 2.36 -27.66 15.86
N SER A 14 1.31 -27.43 15.07
CA SER A 14 1.37 -27.48 13.61
C SER A 14 2.31 -26.40 13.06
N ALA A 15 2.21 -25.17 13.57
CA ALA A 15 3.12 -24.09 13.20
C ALA A 15 4.58 -24.46 13.52
N ARG A 16 4.84 -24.99 14.72
CA ARG A 16 6.18 -25.40 15.13
C ARG A 16 6.74 -26.53 14.28
N SER A 17 5.95 -27.55 13.96
CA SER A 17 6.44 -28.67 13.12
C SER A 17 6.85 -28.19 11.72
N ARG A 18 6.10 -27.25 11.15
CA ARG A 18 6.43 -26.63 9.86
C ARG A 18 7.63 -25.68 9.95
N ALA A 19 7.78 -24.95 11.06
CA ALA A 19 8.99 -24.18 11.34
C ALA A 19 10.25 -25.07 11.38
N LEU A 20 10.17 -26.22 12.07
CA LEU A 20 11.25 -27.19 12.11
C LEU A 20 11.58 -27.77 10.73
N ALA A 21 10.58 -27.98 9.86
CA ALA A 21 10.81 -28.40 8.48
C ALA A 21 11.60 -27.34 7.67
N VAL A 22 11.30 -26.05 7.85
CA VAL A 22 12.08 -24.94 7.26
C VAL A 22 13.52 -24.95 7.78
N LEU A 23 13.71 -25.11 9.09
CA LEU A 23 15.03 -25.18 9.70
C LEU A 23 15.80 -26.44 9.28
N HIS A 24 15.09 -27.54 9.00
CA HIS A 24 15.67 -28.77 8.47
C HIS A 24 16.23 -28.56 7.07
N ILE A 25 15.50 -27.88 6.18
CA ILE A 25 16.00 -27.47 4.85
C ILE A 25 17.30 -26.67 4.99
N ARG A 26 17.34 -25.70 5.90
CA ARG A 26 18.56 -24.92 6.20
C ARG A 26 19.71 -25.83 6.64
N SER A 27 19.47 -26.75 7.58
CA SER A 27 20.52 -27.66 8.05
C SER A 27 20.99 -28.64 6.97
N THR A 28 20.09 -29.13 6.13
CA THR A 28 20.42 -30.04 5.02
C THR A 28 21.24 -29.33 3.97
N ALA A 29 20.92 -28.08 3.64
CA ALA A 29 21.73 -27.27 2.73
C ALA A 29 23.16 -27.07 3.27
N LEU A 30 23.29 -26.78 4.57
CA LEU A 30 24.60 -26.67 5.23
C LEU A 30 25.34 -28.02 5.23
N ALA A 31 24.65 -29.13 5.51
CA ALA A 31 25.23 -30.47 5.50
C ALA A 31 25.77 -30.83 4.10
N VAL A 32 25.02 -30.54 3.04
CA VAL A 32 25.46 -30.72 1.64
C VAL A 32 26.71 -29.91 1.35
N ALA A 33 26.79 -28.65 1.83
CA ALA A 33 27.98 -27.82 1.68
C ALA A 33 29.20 -28.35 2.44
N LEU A 34 29.00 -29.10 3.55
CA LEU A 34 30.05 -29.70 4.36
C LEU A 34 30.55 -31.06 3.81
N LEU A 35 29.83 -31.70 2.89
CA LEU A 35 30.19 -33.03 2.36
C LEU A 35 31.62 -33.10 1.78
N PRO A 36 32.08 -32.15 0.94
CA PRO A 36 33.43 -32.22 0.39
C PRO A 36 34.51 -32.11 1.48
N ALA A 37 34.24 -31.34 2.54
CA ALA A 37 35.14 -31.24 3.69
C ALA A 37 35.20 -32.56 4.48
N ALA A 38 34.07 -33.23 4.67
CA ALA A 38 34.05 -34.55 5.30
C ALA A 38 34.86 -35.58 4.49
N VAL A 39 34.71 -35.60 3.16
CA VAL A 39 35.50 -36.48 2.28
C VAL A 39 36.99 -36.11 2.32
N ALA A 40 37.33 -34.81 2.30
CA ALA A 40 38.71 -34.36 2.42
C ALA A 40 39.34 -34.84 3.74
N VAL A 41 38.63 -34.74 4.87
CA VAL A 41 39.09 -35.24 6.16
C VAL A 41 39.32 -36.75 6.12
N VAL A 42 38.40 -37.54 5.55
CA VAL A 42 38.58 -39.00 5.41
C VAL A 42 39.81 -39.33 4.56
N LEU A 43 40.03 -38.64 3.45
CA LEU A 43 41.19 -38.86 2.59
C LEU A 43 42.52 -38.47 3.28
N LEU A 44 42.52 -37.35 4.01
CA LEU A 44 43.69 -36.90 4.78
C LEU A 44 44.04 -37.89 5.90
N VAL A 45 43.04 -38.37 6.65
CA VAL A 45 43.22 -39.38 7.70
C VAL A 45 43.67 -40.71 7.11
N GLY A 46 43.08 -41.16 6.00
CA GLY A 46 43.48 -42.39 5.30
C GLY A 46 44.92 -42.35 4.76
N GLY A 47 45.41 -41.16 4.37
CA GLY A 47 46.81 -40.95 4.04
C GLY A 47 47.72 -41.04 5.28
N ALA A 48 47.33 -40.41 6.38
CA ALA A 48 48.09 -40.43 7.63
C ALA A 48 48.16 -41.83 8.28
N THR A 49 47.13 -42.67 8.10
CA THR A 49 47.09 -44.04 8.60
C THR A 49 47.66 -45.08 7.62
N GLY A 50 48.18 -44.65 6.48
CA GLY A 50 48.85 -45.54 5.51
C GLY A 50 47.92 -46.38 4.62
N HIS A 51 46.61 -46.15 4.64
CA HIS A 51 45.63 -46.94 3.86
C HIS A 51 45.35 -46.36 2.45
N ALA A 52 45.71 -45.09 2.18
CA ALA A 52 45.48 -44.39 0.91
C ALA A 52 46.75 -43.65 0.41
N VAL A 53 47.81 -44.42 0.15
CA VAL A 53 49.15 -43.91 -0.20
C VAL A 53 49.43 -44.09 -1.70
N GLY A 54 50.08 -43.10 -2.32
CA GLY A 54 50.48 -43.11 -3.75
C GLY A 54 50.07 -41.83 -4.49
N GLY A 55 50.75 -41.50 -5.60
CA GLY A 55 50.59 -40.21 -6.30
C GLY A 55 49.17 -39.90 -6.80
N GLY A 56 48.38 -40.92 -7.14
CA GLY A 56 46.95 -40.76 -7.46
C GLY A 56 46.12 -40.34 -6.24
N TRP A 57 46.41 -40.90 -5.07
CA TRP A 57 45.75 -40.54 -3.80
C TRP A 57 46.19 -39.17 -3.27
N ASP A 58 47.45 -38.78 -3.50
CA ASP A 58 47.94 -37.42 -3.22
C ASP A 58 47.18 -36.39 -4.07
N THR A 59 47.02 -36.66 -5.37
CA THR A 59 46.28 -35.79 -6.29
C THR A 59 44.81 -35.67 -5.87
N ALA A 60 44.15 -36.80 -5.55
CA ALA A 60 42.78 -36.81 -5.07
C ALA A 60 42.61 -36.01 -3.78
N ARG A 61 43.52 -36.16 -2.81
CA ARG A 61 43.54 -35.37 -1.55
C ARG A 61 43.60 -33.87 -1.82
N TRP A 62 44.51 -33.42 -2.68
CA TRP A 62 44.65 -32.00 -3.02
C TRP A 62 43.41 -31.45 -3.71
N VAL A 63 42.88 -32.16 -4.70
CA VAL A 63 41.68 -31.74 -5.44
C VAL A 63 40.47 -31.67 -4.51
N THR A 64 40.20 -32.71 -3.72
CA THR A 64 39.06 -32.73 -2.79
C THR A 64 39.20 -31.65 -1.71
N SER A 65 40.42 -31.40 -1.21
CA SER A 65 40.66 -30.32 -0.23
C SER A 65 40.42 -28.94 -0.84
N ALA A 66 40.86 -28.70 -2.08
CA ALA A 66 40.59 -27.45 -2.78
C ALA A 66 39.09 -27.25 -3.02
N VAL A 67 38.37 -28.29 -3.46
CA VAL A 67 36.91 -28.28 -3.63
C VAL A 67 36.21 -28.00 -2.29
N ALA A 68 36.68 -28.60 -1.19
CA ALA A 68 36.14 -28.35 0.15
C ALA A 68 36.30 -26.89 0.57
N VAL A 69 37.48 -26.30 0.40
CA VAL A 69 37.71 -24.88 0.71
C VAL A 69 36.80 -23.98 -0.11
N VAL A 70 36.69 -24.21 -1.43
CA VAL A 70 35.82 -23.42 -2.31
C VAL A 70 34.35 -23.55 -1.90
N ALA A 71 33.87 -24.77 -1.61
CA ALA A 71 32.49 -25.01 -1.17
C ALA A 71 32.18 -24.30 0.15
N LEU A 72 33.10 -24.36 1.13
CA LEU A 72 32.95 -23.68 2.41
C LEU A 72 32.96 -22.15 2.27
N LEU A 73 33.84 -21.59 1.45
CA LEU A 73 33.87 -20.16 1.17
C LEU A 73 32.58 -19.70 0.47
N ALA A 74 32.08 -20.48 -0.49
CA ALA A 74 30.82 -20.18 -1.16
C ALA A 74 29.63 -20.25 -0.18
N ALA A 75 29.58 -21.27 0.68
CA ALA A 75 28.54 -21.40 1.70
C ALA A 75 28.60 -20.26 2.73
N ALA A 76 29.80 -19.87 3.17
CA ALA A 76 30.01 -18.74 4.07
C ALA A 76 29.58 -17.42 3.41
N ALA A 77 29.88 -17.21 2.13
CA ALA A 77 29.43 -16.04 1.39
C ALA A 77 27.90 -15.98 1.26
N VAL A 78 27.26 -17.09 0.90
CA VAL A 78 25.78 -17.19 0.85
C VAL A 78 25.18 -16.90 2.22
N GLY A 79 25.68 -17.54 3.28
CA GLY A 79 25.21 -17.33 4.65
C GLY A 79 25.41 -15.87 5.11
N ALA A 80 26.55 -15.26 4.80
CA ALA A 80 26.82 -13.87 5.13
C ALA A 80 25.86 -12.92 4.42
N VAL A 81 25.52 -13.16 3.15
CA VAL A 81 24.52 -12.35 2.43
C VAL A 81 23.14 -12.54 3.05
N ILE A 82 22.70 -13.76 3.35
CA ILE A 82 21.39 -14.02 3.98
C ILE A 82 21.25 -13.29 5.31
N VAL A 83 22.31 -13.27 6.14
CA VAL A 83 22.28 -12.62 7.47
C VAL A 83 22.35 -11.09 7.37
N ARG A 84 23.09 -10.57 6.38
CA ARG A 84 23.33 -9.13 6.22
C ARG A 84 22.35 -8.41 5.30
N ALA A 85 21.65 -9.14 4.43
CA ALA A 85 20.64 -8.55 3.57
C ALA A 85 19.49 -8.02 4.45
N ARG A 86 19.10 -6.77 4.21
CA ARG A 86 17.96 -6.14 4.89
C ARG A 86 16.66 -6.67 4.27
N PRO A 87 15.81 -7.38 5.03
CA PRO A 87 14.49 -7.74 4.54
C PRO A 87 13.68 -6.49 4.21
N ALA A 88 12.80 -6.61 3.22
CA ALA A 88 11.82 -5.58 2.96
C ALA A 88 10.91 -5.45 4.19
N THR A 89 10.84 -4.25 4.75
CA THR A 89 9.89 -3.87 5.80
C THR A 89 8.93 -2.87 5.22
N SER A 90 7.64 -3.06 5.49
CA SER A 90 6.63 -2.07 5.10
C SER A 90 6.94 -0.72 5.76
N PRO A 91 7.01 0.37 4.99
CA PRO A 91 7.06 1.71 5.56
C PRO A 91 5.87 1.93 6.50
N THR A 92 6.13 2.49 7.68
CA THR A 92 5.11 2.72 8.72
C THR A 92 5.41 4.02 9.46
N VAL A 93 4.38 4.59 10.09
CA VAL A 93 4.52 5.72 11.02
C VAL A 93 4.67 5.16 12.43
N GLU A 94 5.81 5.39 13.08
CA GLU A 94 6.01 4.93 14.46
C GLU A 94 5.17 5.76 15.42
N VAL A 95 4.45 5.09 16.33
CA VAL A 95 3.65 5.75 17.36
C VAL A 95 4.43 5.68 18.66
N ALA A 96 4.96 6.79 19.14
CA ALA A 96 5.62 6.83 20.43
C ALA A 96 4.60 6.60 21.57
N GLU A 97 4.98 5.89 22.62
CA GLU A 97 4.10 5.61 23.75
C GLU A 97 3.56 6.90 24.40
N GLN A 98 4.38 7.95 24.46
CA GLN A 98 3.98 9.27 24.96
C GLN A 98 2.85 9.92 24.15
N SER A 99 2.74 9.58 22.86
CA SER A 99 1.75 10.15 21.93
C SER A 99 0.44 9.35 21.93
N ALA A 100 0.42 8.17 22.55
CA ALA A 100 -0.72 7.26 22.53
C ALA A 100 -0.78 6.34 23.77
N PRO A 101 -0.74 6.89 25.00
CA PRO A 101 -0.64 6.09 26.22
C PRO A 101 -1.86 5.16 26.39
N ASP A 102 -3.04 5.62 25.97
CA ASP A 102 -4.29 4.86 26.02
C ASP A 102 -4.29 3.67 25.07
N LEU A 103 -3.75 3.84 23.86
CA LEU A 103 -3.61 2.77 22.88
C LEU A 103 -2.64 1.70 23.38
N TYR A 104 -1.50 2.12 23.93
CA TYR A 104 -0.51 1.21 24.53
C TYR A 104 -1.09 0.43 25.72
N ARG A 105 -1.90 1.08 26.56
CA ARG A 105 -2.59 0.42 27.67
C ARG A 105 -3.61 -0.60 27.17
N LEU A 106 -4.41 -0.26 26.17
CA LEU A 106 -5.37 -1.18 25.55
C LEU A 106 -4.67 -2.43 25.02
N VAL A 107 -3.53 -2.27 24.34
CA VAL A 107 -2.76 -3.40 23.79
C VAL A 107 -2.13 -4.25 24.89
N ARG A 108 -1.63 -3.64 25.98
CA ARG A 108 -1.13 -4.36 27.16
C ARG A 108 -2.24 -5.17 27.84
N ASP A 109 -3.38 -4.54 28.12
CA ASP A 109 -4.54 -5.21 28.72
C ASP A 109 -5.03 -6.38 27.84
N LEU A 110 -4.98 -6.21 26.52
CA LEU A 110 -5.34 -7.24 25.57
C LEU A 110 -4.32 -8.41 25.59
N ALA A 111 -3.02 -8.11 25.60
CA ALA A 111 -1.97 -9.13 25.68
C ALA A 111 -2.05 -9.92 27.01
N ASP A 112 -2.31 -9.23 28.12
CA ASP A 112 -2.49 -9.84 29.44
C ASP A 112 -3.70 -10.78 29.46
N ARG A 113 -4.85 -10.37 28.92
CA ARG A 113 -6.05 -11.22 28.80
C ARG A 113 -5.85 -12.44 27.92
N LEU A 114 -5.01 -12.32 26.90
CA LEU A 114 -4.70 -13.40 25.96
C LEU A 114 -3.55 -14.28 26.47
N GLU A 115 -2.89 -13.92 27.57
CA GLU A 115 -1.70 -14.58 28.12
C GLU A 115 -0.56 -14.71 27.10
N VAL A 116 -0.27 -13.61 26.38
CA VAL A 116 0.78 -13.55 25.37
C VAL A 116 1.76 -12.40 25.64
N PRO A 117 2.99 -12.47 25.09
CA PRO A 117 3.94 -11.36 25.21
C PRO A 117 3.37 -10.07 24.62
N VAL A 118 3.52 -8.95 25.34
CA VAL A 118 3.14 -7.63 24.84
C VAL A 118 3.99 -7.30 23.58
N PRO A 119 3.38 -6.78 22.49
CA PRO A 119 4.12 -6.23 21.36
C PRO A 119 5.19 -5.21 21.79
N SER A 120 6.31 -5.15 21.09
CA SER A 120 7.43 -4.27 21.47
C SER A 120 7.18 -2.79 21.22
N ALA A 121 6.43 -2.48 20.16
CA ALA A 121 6.03 -1.13 19.78
C ALA A 121 4.73 -1.17 18.96
N ILE A 122 4.16 0.00 18.71
CA ILE A 122 3.01 0.20 17.82
C ILE A 122 3.44 1.10 16.66
N ALA A 123 3.04 0.72 15.45
CA ALA A 123 3.24 1.53 14.26
C ALA A 123 1.96 1.54 13.41
N LEU A 124 1.78 2.57 12.58
CA LEU A 124 0.62 2.71 11.71
C LEU A 124 1.01 2.55 10.25
N THR A 125 0.09 1.99 9.47
CA THR A 125 0.15 1.95 8.01
C THR A 125 -1.09 2.64 7.42
N PRO A 126 -0.98 3.35 6.29
CA PRO A 126 -2.14 3.87 5.57
C PRO A 126 -2.80 2.76 4.75
N ASP A 127 -3.30 1.73 5.43
CA ASP A 127 -3.97 0.58 4.83
C ASP A 127 -5.02 0.03 5.80
N CYS A 128 -6.02 -0.68 5.28
CA CYS A 128 -7.09 -1.30 6.08
C CYS A 128 -6.69 -2.70 6.57
N ASP A 129 -5.46 -2.87 7.06
CA ASP A 129 -4.94 -4.15 7.56
C ASP A 129 -4.16 -3.97 8.86
N SER A 130 -4.01 -5.06 9.64
CA SER A 130 -3.20 -5.05 10.86
C SER A 130 -2.45 -6.36 11.01
N TRP A 131 -1.17 -6.29 11.36
CA TRP A 131 -0.31 -7.46 11.46
C TRP A 131 0.81 -7.27 12.49
N LEU A 132 1.59 -8.32 12.70
CA LEU A 132 2.79 -8.29 13.52
C LEU A 132 4.02 -8.26 12.62
N GLU A 133 4.83 -7.21 12.75
CA GLU A 133 6.06 -7.02 12.00
C GLU A 133 7.28 -7.43 12.83
N ASP A 134 8.05 -8.40 12.33
CA ASP A 134 9.29 -8.83 12.99
C ASP A 134 10.46 -7.92 12.57
N ARG A 135 10.79 -6.98 13.46
CA ARG A 135 11.92 -6.05 13.30
C ARG A 135 13.23 -6.56 13.93
N THR A 136 13.28 -7.82 14.37
CA THR A 136 14.46 -8.40 15.05
C THR A 136 15.58 -8.87 14.10
N HIS A 137 15.46 -8.62 12.79
CA HIS A 137 16.44 -9.08 11.81
C HIS A 137 17.82 -8.42 12.05
N PRO A 138 18.94 -9.17 12.06
CA PRO A 138 20.27 -8.62 12.34
C PRO A 138 20.67 -7.42 11.48
N ALA A 139 20.28 -7.44 10.20
CA ALA A 139 20.55 -6.36 9.25
C ALA A 139 19.79 -5.04 9.54
N ALA A 140 18.75 -5.07 10.37
CA ALA A 140 17.99 -3.90 10.81
C ALA A 140 18.63 -3.18 12.02
N SER A 141 19.72 -3.72 12.59
CA SER A 141 20.42 -3.06 13.71
C SER A 141 21.30 -1.90 13.25
N ILE A 142 21.24 -0.78 13.97
CA ILE A 142 22.07 0.41 13.73
C ILE A 142 23.53 0.10 14.13
N PRO A 143 24.54 0.40 13.29
CA PRO A 143 25.94 0.23 13.65
C PRO A 143 26.32 1.11 14.85
N GLY A 144 26.85 0.52 15.92
CA GLY A 144 27.34 1.25 17.10
C GLY A 144 26.52 1.03 18.38
N GLU A 145 25.34 0.44 18.28
CA GLU A 145 24.56 0.06 19.45
C GLU A 145 25.06 -1.29 19.98
N THR A 146 25.68 -1.30 21.17
CA THR A 146 26.26 -2.51 21.79
C THR A 146 25.29 -3.69 21.70
N PRO A 147 25.75 -4.90 21.35
CA PRO A 147 24.88 -6.06 21.21
C PRO A 147 24.34 -6.44 22.60
N ARG A 148 23.22 -5.86 23.02
CA ARG A 148 22.49 -6.32 24.21
C ARG A 148 22.20 -7.79 23.97
N ARG A 149 22.76 -8.62 24.85
CA ARG A 149 22.77 -10.09 24.88
C ARG A 149 21.38 -10.73 25.03
N ARG A 150 20.31 -10.04 24.60
CA ARG A 150 18.88 -10.37 24.73
C ARG A 150 18.01 -10.03 23.49
N ARG A 151 18.58 -9.74 22.32
CA ARG A 151 17.81 -9.40 21.09
C ARG A 151 16.98 -10.55 20.48
N SER A 152 17.10 -11.78 20.98
CA SER A 152 16.33 -12.93 20.45
C SER A 152 14.91 -13.07 21.03
N THR A 153 14.48 -12.14 21.89
CA THR A 153 13.26 -12.28 22.71
C THR A 153 12.35 -11.05 22.63
N GLU A 154 12.67 -10.07 21.80
CA GLU A 154 11.80 -8.91 21.63
C GLU A 154 10.57 -9.31 20.82
N ALA A 155 9.38 -9.03 21.34
CA ALA A 155 8.12 -9.31 20.66
C ALA A 155 8.04 -8.51 19.34
N PRO A 156 7.30 -8.99 18.33
CA PRO A 156 7.12 -8.22 17.11
C PRO A 156 6.41 -6.88 17.36
N VAL A 157 6.58 -5.94 16.44
CA VAL A 157 5.89 -4.64 16.44
C VAL A 157 4.46 -4.86 15.95
N LEU A 158 3.49 -4.27 16.63
CA LEU A 158 2.09 -4.28 16.19
C LEU A 158 1.89 -3.17 15.16
N VAL A 159 1.61 -3.54 13.91
CA VAL A 159 1.24 -2.58 12.86
C VAL A 159 -0.29 -2.54 12.76
N ILE A 160 -0.84 -1.33 12.89
CA ILE A 160 -2.28 -1.08 12.84
C ILE A 160 -2.60 -0.26 11.60
N GLY A 161 -3.70 -0.61 10.93
CA GLY A 161 -4.25 0.17 9.84
C GLY A 161 -4.79 1.49 10.39
N SER A 162 -4.21 2.61 9.97
CA SER A 162 -4.63 3.94 10.42
C SER A 162 -6.13 4.22 10.20
N PRO A 163 -6.79 3.79 9.11
CA PRO A 163 -8.24 3.95 8.95
C PRO A 163 -9.06 3.28 10.07
N PHE A 164 -8.54 2.22 10.70
CA PHE A 164 -9.22 1.57 11.82
C PHE A 164 -9.28 2.46 13.05
N LEU A 165 -8.26 3.28 13.31
CA LEU A 165 -8.29 4.20 14.45
C LEU A 165 -9.39 5.25 14.27
N TRP A 166 -9.60 5.75 13.06
CA TRP A 166 -10.62 6.77 12.80
C TRP A 166 -12.04 6.21 12.68
N TRP A 167 -12.20 5.05 12.03
CA TRP A 167 -13.53 4.50 11.76
C TRP A 167 -14.10 3.67 12.92
N MET A 168 -13.25 2.93 13.63
CA MET A 168 -13.71 1.97 14.63
C MET A 168 -13.92 2.60 16.00
N ARG A 169 -14.85 2.04 16.76
CA ARG A 169 -14.97 2.31 18.19
C ARG A 169 -13.92 1.53 18.96
N VAL A 170 -13.55 2.00 20.14
CA VAL A 170 -12.50 1.37 20.97
C VAL A 170 -12.76 -0.14 21.18
N ALA A 171 -14.01 -0.54 21.37
CA ALA A 171 -14.37 -1.94 21.55
C ALA A 171 -14.24 -2.77 20.25
N GLU A 172 -14.58 -2.19 19.10
CA GLU A 172 -14.44 -2.81 17.78
C GLU A 172 -12.96 -2.97 17.43
N LEU A 173 -12.15 -1.92 17.61
CA LEU A 173 -10.70 -1.97 17.41
C LEU A 173 -10.08 -3.09 18.25
N ARG A 174 -10.41 -3.15 19.54
CA ARG A 174 -9.92 -4.21 20.44
C ARG A 174 -10.28 -5.61 19.94
N ALA A 175 -11.50 -5.79 19.42
CA ALA A 175 -11.94 -7.07 18.85
C ALA A 175 -11.19 -7.43 17.55
N VAL A 176 -10.86 -6.45 16.70
CA VAL A 176 -10.03 -6.66 15.49
C VAL A 176 -8.57 -6.97 15.85
N LEU A 177 -8.01 -6.27 16.84
CA LEU A 177 -6.63 -6.45 17.27
C LEU A 177 -6.42 -7.73 18.07
N ALA A 178 -7.45 -8.29 18.72
CA ALA A 178 -7.36 -9.52 19.52
C ALA A 178 -6.64 -10.68 18.81
N PRO A 179 -7.04 -11.13 17.59
CA PRO A 179 -6.32 -12.17 16.87
C PRO A 179 -4.90 -11.76 16.45
N VAL A 180 -4.64 -10.48 16.17
CA VAL A 180 -3.30 -10.00 15.79
C VAL A 180 -2.36 -10.05 17.00
N VAL A 181 -2.78 -9.48 18.13
CA VAL A 181 -2.03 -9.49 19.40
C VAL A 181 -1.86 -10.91 19.92
N ALA A 182 -2.86 -11.79 19.81
CA ALA A 182 -2.73 -13.21 20.16
C ALA A 182 -1.62 -13.92 19.36
N GLY A 183 -1.30 -13.42 18.16
CA GLY A 183 -0.22 -13.91 17.30
C GLY A 183 1.18 -13.69 17.87
N THR A 184 1.35 -12.80 18.86
CA THR A 184 2.64 -12.57 19.53
C THR A 184 3.10 -13.83 20.27
N GLY A 185 2.19 -14.62 20.83
CA GLY A 185 2.48 -15.87 21.53
C GLY A 185 3.22 -16.87 20.64
N PRO A 186 2.62 -17.35 19.53
CA PRO A 186 3.31 -18.22 18.59
C PRO A 186 4.54 -17.55 17.95
N SER A 187 4.50 -16.24 17.70
CA SER A 187 5.62 -15.49 17.09
C SER A 187 6.85 -15.41 18.00
N ALA A 188 6.67 -15.43 19.32
CA ALA A 188 7.75 -15.45 20.30
C ALA A 188 8.45 -16.83 20.39
N HIS A 189 7.88 -17.88 19.79
CA HIS A 189 8.50 -19.20 19.81
C HIS A 189 9.82 -19.20 19.01
N PRO A 190 10.95 -19.63 19.60
CA PRO A 190 12.28 -19.49 18.99
C PRO A 190 12.40 -20.18 17.62
N ASP A 191 11.79 -21.37 17.47
CA ASP A 191 11.78 -22.11 16.20
C ASP A 191 11.04 -21.33 15.08
N ILE A 192 9.88 -20.74 15.39
CA ILE A 192 9.06 -19.98 14.43
C ILE A 192 9.78 -18.69 14.05
N ALA A 193 10.30 -17.95 15.04
CA ALA A 193 11.07 -16.74 14.81
C ALA A 193 12.34 -17.01 13.97
N ALA A 194 13.06 -18.10 14.25
CA ALA A 194 14.24 -18.49 13.47
C ALA A 194 13.89 -18.90 12.03
N ALA A 195 12.76 -19.60 11.83
CA ALA A 195 12.28 -19.96 10.49
C ALA A 195 11.88 -18.71 9.69
N ARG A 196 11.14 -17.76 10.28
CA ARG A 196 10.77 -16.48 9.64
C ARG A 196 11.99 -15.65 9.26
N ARG A 197 12.96 -15.48 10.18
CA ARG A 197 14.22 -14.77 9.89
C ARG A 197 14.98 -15.42 8.73
N PHE A 198 15.02 -16.75 8.67
CA PHE A 198 15.67 -17.46 7.58
C PHE A 198 14.97 -17.22 6.23
N VAL A 199 13.63 -17.33 6.17
CA VAL A 199 12.85 -17.08 4.94
C VAL A 199 12.98 -15.63 4.50
N ARG A 200 12.85 -14.66 5.42
CA ARG A 200 13.02 -13.23 5.14
C ARG A 200 14.44 -12.89 4.67
N GLY A 201 15.47 -13.48 5.29
CA GLY A 201 16.86 -13.29 4.87
C GLY A 201 17.17 -13.90 3.49
N LEU A 202 16.55 -15.04 3.16
CA LEU A 202 16.64 -15.60 1.81
C LEU A 202 15.99 -14.70 0.77
N ASP A 203 14.82 -14.14 1.05
CA ASP A 203 14.11 -13.20 0.16
C ASP A 203 14.94 -11.92 -0.04
N ALA A 204 15.46 -11.36 1.06
CA ALA A 204 16.38 -10.23 1.04
C ALA A 204 17.64 -10.53 0.19
N ALA A 205 18.21 -11.74 0.30
CA ALA A 205 19.36 -12.14 -0.51
C ALA A 205 19.04 -12.25 -2.01
N VAL A 206 17.81 -12.62 -2.36
CA VAL A 206 17.34 -12.60 -3.76
C VAL A 206 17.23 -11.16 -4.28
N ALA A 207 16.69 -10.24 -3.48
CA ALA A 207 16.61 -8.83 -3.83
C ALA A 207 18.01 -8.21 -4.03
N VAL A 208 18.96 -8.45 -3.11
CA VAL A 208 20.36 -8.01 -3.25
C VAL A 208 21.01 -8.57 -4.51
N ALA A 209 20.72 -9.83 -4.86
CA ALA A 209 21.25 -10.44 -6.08
C ALA A 209 20.66 -9.86 -7.37
N ALA A 210 19.46 -9.27 -7.32
CA ALA A 210 18.77 -8.67 -8.46
C ALA A 210 19.11 -7.18 -8.67
N ALA A 211 19.81 -6.53 -7.73
CA ALA A 211 20.09 -5.10 -7.79
C ALA A 211 20.93 -4.69 -9.04
N PRO A 212 20.56 -3.60 -9.75
CA PRO A 212 21.32 -3.11 -10.91
C PRO A 212 22.68 -2.50 -10.51
N GLY A 213 23.53 -2.17 -11.49
CA GLY A 213 24.78 -1.42 -11.26
C GLY A 213 25.98 -2.23 -10.71
N GLN A 214 25.91 -3.57 -10.70
CA GLN A 214 26.98 -4.40 -10.17
C GLN A 214 28.13 -4.64 -11.17
N SER A 215 29.38 -4.59 -10.67
CA SER A 215 30.57 -5.01 -11.41
C SER A 215 30.49 -6.48 -11.85
N LEU A 216 31.20 -6.85 -12.92
CA LEU A 216 31.06 -8.15 -13.58
C LEU A 216 31.37 -9.33 -12.63
N LEU A 217 32.40 -9.21 -11.79
CA LEU A 217 32.75 -10.20 -10.77
C LEU A 217 31.66 -10.31 -9.69
N ARG A 218 31.15 -9.18 -9.20
CA ARG A 218 30.09 -9.15 -8.17
C ARG A 218 28.80 -9.76 -8.70
N ARG A 219 28.49 -9.55 -9.99
CA ARG A 219 27.34 -10.13 -10.69
C ARG A 219 27.40 -11.65 -10.76
N VAL A 220 28.58 -12.24 -11.02
CA VAL A 220 28.74 -13.71 -11.04
C VAL A 220 28.53 -14.30 -9.65
N LEU A 221 29.18 -13.71 -8.63
CA LEU A 221 29.07 -14.15 -7.24
C LEU A 221 27.64 -14.00 -6.70
N LEU A 222 27.03 -12.82 -6.84
CA LEU A 222 25.65 -12.57 -6.42
C LEU A 222 24.64 -13.36 -7.26
N GLY A 223 24.92 -13.62 -8.53
CA GLY A 223 24.11 -14.52 -9.36
C GLY A 223 24.11 -15.97 -8.87
N PHE A 224 25.21 -16.47 -8.30
CA PHE A 224 25.24 -17.74 -7.59
C PHE A 224 24.42 -17.70 -6.30
N VAL A 225 24.63 -16.67 -5.46
CA VAL A 225 23.88 -16.47 -4.20
C VAL A 225 22.37 -16.41 -4.46
N GLY A 226 21.94 -15.66 -5.47
CA GLY A 226 20.53 -15.53 -5.85
C GLY A 226 19.94 -16.83 -6.42
N ARG A 227 20.72 -17.69 -7.07
CA ARG A 227 20.25 -19.03 -7.50
C ARG A 227 20.04 -19.97 -6.31
N VAL A 228 21.02 -20.04 -5.40
CA VAL A 228 20.92 -20.85 -4.18
C VAL A 228 19.77 -20.37 -3.31
N SER A 229 19.65 -19.06 -3.10
CA SER A 229 18.59 -18.47 -2.27
C SER A 229 17.20 -18.73 -2.85
N ARG A 230 17.02 -18.60 -4.18
CA ARG A 230 15.75 -18.96 -4.86
C ARG A 230 15.40 -20.44 -4.73
N LEU A 231 16.40 -21.34 -4.82
CA LEU A 231 16.17 -22.77 -4.64
C LEU A 231 15.67 -23.07 -3.21
N LEU A 232 16.34 -22.51 -2.21
CA LEU A 232 15.96 -22.67 -0.81
C LEU A 232 14.58 -22.08 -0.52
N LEU A 233 14.28 -20.86 -1.02
CA LEU A 233 12.94 -20.26 -0.91
C LEU A 233 11.85 -21.14 -1.51
N ARG A 234 12.09 -21.69 -2.71
CA ARG A 234 11.14 -22.61 -3.37
C ARG A 234 10.88 -23.84 -2.51
N SER A 235 11.91 -24.41 -1.90
CA SER A 235 11.77 -25.55 -0.99
C SER A 235 11.07 -25.20 0.33
N CYS A 236 11.23 -23.98 0.83
CA CYS A 236 10.58 -23.52 2.06
C CYS A 236 9.12 -23.08 1.87
N ARG A 237 8.70 -22.69 0.66
CA ARG A 237 7.42 -22.01 0.39
C ARG A 237 6.20 -22.69 1.02
N VAL A 238 6.05 -24.00 0.83
CA VAL A 238 4.90 -24.76 1.35
C VAL A 238 4.92 -24.78 2.88
N HIS A 239 6.08 -25.12 3.46
CA HIS A 239 6.24 -25.18 4.91
C HIS A 239 6.06 -23.80 5.56
N ALA A 240 6.58 -22.73 4.96
CA ALA A 240 6.38 -21.36 5.43
C ALA A 240 4.89 -20.98 5.39
N ALA A 241 4.19 -21.25 4.29
CA ALA A 241 2.76 -20.95 4.19
C ALA A 241 1.90 -21.74 5.19
N GLU A 242 2.22 -23.02 5.45
CA GLU A 242 1.54 -23.83 6.46
C GLU A 242 1.90 -23.41 7.88
N MET A 243 3.14 -22.98 8.12
CA MET A 243 3.58 -22.40 9.39
C MET A 243 2.77 -21.14 9.72
N GLU A 244 2.66 -20.19 8.78
CA GLU A 244 1.87 -18.97 8.98
C GLU A 244 0.38 -19.26 9.18
N ARG A 245 -0.19 -20.21 8.42
CA ARG A 245 -1.57 -20.68 8.65
C ARG A 245 -1.75 -21.27 10.04
N GLY A 246 -0.78 -22.04 10.53
CA GLY A 246 -0.79 -22.59 11.88
C GLY A 246 -0.71 -21.51 12.96
N VAL A 247 0.12 -20.48 12.76
CA VAL A 247 0.21 -19.31 13.65
C VAL A 247 -1.10 -18.56 13.69
N ALA A 248 -1.69 -18.27 12.53
CA ALA A 248 -2.98 -17.59 12.42
C ALA A 248 -4.11 -18.38 13.08
N ALA A 249 -4.16 -19.71 12.89
CA ALA A 249 -5.14 -20.57 13.55
C ALA A 249 -4.99 -20.54 15.08
N ALA A 250 -3.76 -20.68 15.59
CA ALA A 250 -3.49 -20.62 17.03
C ALA A 250 -3.85 -19.26 17.64
N ALA A 251 -3.58 -18.18 16.91
CA ALA A 251 -3.90 -16.82 17.31
C ALA A 251 -5.42 -16.58 17.32
N SER A 252 -6.12 -17.02 16.28
CA SER A 252 -7.58 -16.91 16.16
C SER A 252 -8.31 -17.69 17.24
N ASP A 253 -7.88 -18.92 17.54
CA ASP A 253 -8.45 -19.76 18.61
C ASP A 253 -8.27 -19.11 19.97
N ARG A 254 -7.09 -18.57 20.26
CA ARG A 254 -6.81 -17.87 21.52
C ARG A 254 -7.66 -16.61 21.66
N ALA A 255 -7.81 -15.85 20.57
CA ALA A 255 -8.62 -14.64 20.54
C ALA A 255 -10.13 -14.88 20.73
N GLN A 256 -10.63 -16.13 20.62
CA GLN A 256 -12.04 -16.43 20.90
C GLN A 256 -12.45 -16.13 22.35
N THR A 257 -11.48 -16.03 23.25
CA THR A 257 -11.71 -15.69 24.66
C THR A 257 -11.99 -14.19 24.88
N VAL A 258 -11.75 -13.34 23.88
CA VAL A 258 -11.87 -11.89 23.97
C VAL A 258 -12.88 -11.38 22.93
N ASP A 259 -14.00 -10.85 23.43
CA ASP A 259 -15.07 -10.17 22.65
C ASP A 259 -15.50 -10.87 21.36
N TYR A 260 -15.60 -12.20 21.39
CA TYR A 260 -15.96 -12.99 20.22
C TYR A 260 -17.26 -12.50 19.54
N GLY A 261 -18.25 -12.06 20.32
CA GLY A 261 -19.51 -11.49 19.80
C GLY A 261 -19.31 -10.17 19.04
N LEU A 262 -18.45 -9.28 19.53
CA LEU A 262 -18.14 -8.01 18.86
C LEU A 262 -17.25 -8.21 17.63
N ARG A 263 -16.52 -9.33 17.55
CA ARG A 263 -15.64 -9.61 16.42
C ARG A 263 -16.40 -9.71 15.09
N ILE A 264 -17.62 -10.27 15.08
CA ILE A 264 -18.42 -10.35 13.86
C ILE A 264 -18.75 -8.95 13.34
N VAL A 265 -19.28 -8.09 14.22
CA VAL A 265 -19.60 -6.69 13.91
C VAL A 265 -18.34 -5.94 13.45
N ALA A 266 -17.23 -6.13 14.16
CA ALA A 266 -15.98 -5.46 13.83
C ALA A 266 -15.43 -5.88 12.45
N GLN A 267 -15.61 -7.15 12.04
CA GLN A 267 -15.20 -7.61 10.70
C GLN A 267 -16.07 -7.01 9.58
N GLU A 268 -17.37 -6.80 9.81
CA GLU A 268 -18.21 -6.05 8.87
C GLU A 268 -17.71 -4.60 8.73
N GLN A 269 -17.26 -3.99 9.83
CA GLN A 269 -16.66 -2.65 9.80
C GLN A 269 -15.32 -2.61 9.06
N VAL A 270 -14.52 -3.68 9.07
CA VAL A 270 -13.30 -3.79 8.22
C VAL A 270 -13.68 -3.74 6.74
N GLY A 271 -14.69 -4.51 6.33
CA GLY A 271 -15.16 -4.52 4.95
C GLY A 271 -15.65 -3.16 4.47
N LEU A 272 -16.40 -2.45 5.33
CA LEU A 272 -16.80 -1.07 5.06
C LEU A 272 -15.60 -0.14 4.97
N ALA A 273 -14.66 -0.21 5.92
CA ALA A 273 -13.44 0.60 5.92
C ALA A 273 -12.66 0.45 4.60
N TYR A 274 -12.49 -0.77 4.10
CA TYR A 274 -11.87 -1.03 2.79
C TYR A 274 -12.61 -0.33 1.64
N ALA A 275 -13.93 -0.46 1.58
CA ALA A 275 -14.73 0.15 0.53
C ALA A 275 -14.68 1.69 0.56
N GLY A 276 -14.67 2.29 1.76
CA GLY A 276 -14.51 3.73 1.93
C GLY A 276 -13.10 4.20 1.60
N TRP A 277 -12.09 3.48 2.05
CA TRP A 277 -10.67 3.78 1.79
C TRP A 277 -10.36 3.79 0.29
N ASP A 278 -10.71 2.73 -0.43
CA ASP A 278 -10.46 2.61 -1.87
C ASP A 278 -11.11 3.76 -2.67
N ARG A 279 -12.37 4.08 -2.35
CA ARG A 279 -13.09 5.20 -2.97
C ARG A 279 -12.44 6.53 -2.64
N LEU A 280 -12.07 6.76 -1.38
CA LEU A 280 -11.39 7.98 -0.96
C LEU A 280 -10.06 8.15 -1.70
N LEU A 281 -9.23 7.11 -1.75
CA LEU A 281 -7.95 7.15 -2.46
C LEU A 281 -8.15 7.47 -3.95
N THR A 282 -9.11 6.82 -4.59
CA THR A 282 -9.30 6.90 -6.04
C THR A 282 -10.04 8.17 -6.48
N ARG A 283 -11.07 8.58 -5.75
CA ARG A 283 -11.98 9.68 -6.13
C ARG A 283 -11.59 11.02 -5.53
N VAL A 284 -10.84 11.02 -4.43
CA VAL A 284 -10.51 12.24 -3.67
C VAL A 284 -9.00 12.42 -3.57
N ALA A 285 -8.26 11.49 -2.96
CA ALA A 285 -6.83 11.71 -2.73
C ALA A 285 -6.02 11.81 -4.04
N LEU A 286 -6.26 10.93 -5.01
CA LEU A 286 -5.53 10.89 -6.27
C LEU A 286 -5.61 12.19 -7.09
N PRO A 287 -6.78 12.85 -7.26
CA PRO A 287 -6.86 14.19 -7.83
C PRO A 287 -5.94 15.22 -7.16
N ALA A 288 -5.89 15.24 -5.83
CA ALA A 288 -5.02 16.16 -5.10
C ALA A 288 -3.53 15.84 -5.35
N TRP A 289 -3.15 14.57 -5.26
CA TRP A 289 -1.77 14.13 -5.45
C TRP A 289 -1.23 14.50 -6.83
N ARG A 290 -2.02 14.33 -7.88
CA ARG A 290 -1.66 14.72 -9.25
C ARG A 290 -1.41 16.23 -9.41
N MET A 291 -1.85 17.05 -8.47
CA MET A 291 -1.68 18.52 -8.46
C MET A 291 -0.58 19.00 -7.52
N GLY A 292 0.24 18.09 -6.97
CA GLY A 292 1.24 18.46 -5.97
C GLY A 292 0.62 18.81 -4.61
N ARG A 293 -0.61 18.35 -4.34
CA ARG A 293 -1.31 18.57 -3.08
C ARG A 293 -1.60 17.24 -2.41
N TRP A 294 -1.74 17.22 -1.09
CA TRP A 294 -2.13 16.01 -0.37
C TRP A 294 -3.05 16.34 0.81
N PRO A 295 -4.16 15.62 1.01
CA PRO A 295 -5.06 15.91 2.13
C PRO A 295 -4.37 15.66 3.47
N SER A 296 -4.26 16.66 4.33
CA SER A 296 -3.54 16.54 5.62
C SER A 296 -4.25 15.67 6.67
N ARG A 297 -5.51 15.30 6.41
CA ARG A 297 -6.39 14.57 7.31
C ARG A 297 -7.10 13.42 6.58
N LEU A 298 -6.32 12.55 5.95
CA LEU A 298 -6.84 11.52 5.05
C LEU A 298 -7.74 10.53 5.80
N ASP A 299 -7.35 10.07 6.98
CA ASP A 299 -8.13 9.14 7.79
C ASP A 299 -9.44 9.78 8.30
N ALA A 300 -9.42 11.08 8.64
CA ALA A 300 -10.66 11.81 8.92
C ALA A 300 -11.60 11.83 7.71
N GLY A 301 -11.05 11.91 6.49
CA GLY A 301 -11.83 11.82 5.25
C GLY A 301 -12.52 10.47 5.06
N VAL A 302 -11.93 9.38 5.56
CA VAL A 302 -12.55 8.04 5.55
C VAL A 302 -13.83 8.04 6.37
N VAL A 303 -13.82 8.69 7.54
CA VAL A 303 -15.01 8.80 8.39
C VAL A 303 -16.12 9.55 7.68
N SER A 304 -15.79 10.65 7.00
CA SER A 304 -16.75 11.41 6.21
C SER A 304 -17.33 10.59 5.05
N ALA A 305 -16.48 9.86 4.32
CA ALA A 305 -16.90 8.97 3.24
C ALA A 305 -17.83 7.85 3.71
N LEU A 306 -17.48 7.17 4.80
CA LEU A 306 -18.29 6.08 5.34
C LEU A 306 -19.59 6.56 5.98
N THR A 307 -19.58 7.75 6.57
CA THR A 307 -20.81 8.40 7.08
C THR A 307 -21.73 8.76 5.93
N GLU A 308 -21.21 9.23 4.80
CA GLU A 308 -22.00 9.47 3.60
C GLU A 308 -22.52 8.17 2.97
N LEU A 309 -21.69 7.12 2.89
CA LEU A 309 -22.10 5.81 2.40
C LEU A 309 -23.25 5.24 3.24
N SER A 310 -23.12 5.28 4.57
CA SER A 310 -24.16 4.79 5.48
C SER A 310 -25.47 5.56 5.32
N ARG A 311 -25.41 6.89 5.12
CA ARG A 311 -26.62 7.71 4.85
C ARG A 311 -27.31 7.33 3.54
N ARG A 312 -26.56 7.06 2.46
CA ARG A 312 -27.11 6.72 1.14
C ARG A 312 -27.72 5.33 1.10
N ASP A 313 -26.99 4.35 1.62
CA ASP A 313 -27.38 2.95 1.57
C ASP A 313 -28.35 2.56 2.68
N ARG A 314 -28.70 3.52 3.57
CA ARG A 314 -29.49 3.30 4.80
C ARG A 314 -28.95 2.09 5.58
N LEU A 315 -27.62 1.97 5.62
CA LEU A 315 -26.95 0.87 6.32
C LEU A 315 -27.21 1.01 7.82
N ALA A 316 -28.24 0.27 8.26
CA ALA A 316 -28.55 -0.19 9.61
C ALA A 316 -29.21 0.76 10.63
N GLU A 317 -30.20 0.21 11.33
CA GLU A 317 -30.64 0.62 12.66
C GLU A 317 -29.43 0.69 13.62
N GLY A 318 -29.32 1.72 14.45
CA GLY A 318 -28.24 1.86 15.45
C GLY A 318 -26.94 2.55 14.98
N PHE A 319 -26.87 3.04 13.74
CA PHE A 319 -25.70 3.80 13.25
C PHE A 319 -25.43 5.09 14.06
N ALA A 320 -26.49 5.86 14.36
CA ALA A 320 -26.38 7.08 15.14
C ALA A 320 -25.90 6.82 16.59
N SER A 321 -26.35 5.72 17.21
CA SER A 321 -25.87 5.32 18.54
C SER A 321 -24.41 4.88 18.51
N ARG A 322 -23.97 4.15 17.48
CA ARG A 322 -22.56 3.75 17.31
C ARG A 322 -21.65 4.97 17.15
N LEU A 323 -22.04 5.96 16.34
CA LEU A 323 -21.24 7.17 16.14
C LEU A 323 -21.03 7.98 17.43
N GLY A 324 -21.93 7.84 18.42
CA GLY A 324 -21.81 8.46 19.74
C GLY A 324 -20.83 7.77 20.68
N GLU A 325 -20.37 6.54 20.37
CA GLU A 325 -19.35 5.86 21.17
C GLU A 325 -17.94 6.41 20.86
N ARG A 326 -17.05 6.33 21.85
CA ARG A 326 -15.65 6.82 21.74
C ARG A 326 -14.94 6.17 20.53
N PRO A 327 -14.52 6.95 19.51
CA PRO A 327 -13.71 6.44 18.41
C PRO A 327 -12.31 6.03 18.90
N ALA A 328 -11.65 5.15 18.16
CA ALA A 328 -10.33 4.66 18.52
C ALA A 328 -9.21 5.72 18.38
N CYS A 329 -9.39 6.74 17.54
CA CYS A 329 -8.43 7.82 17.38
C CYS A 329 -8.30 8.69 18.64
N ASP A 330 -9.31 8.69 19.53
CA ASP A 330 -9.24 9.31 20.86
C ASP A 330 -8.25 8.59 21.80
N LEU A 331 -7.68 7.45 21.40
CA LEU A 331 -6.59 6.79 22.14
C LEU A 331 -5.22 7.43 21.86
N LEU A 332 -5.16 8.38 20.93
CA LEU A 332 -4.00 9.20 20.58
C LEU A 332 -4.13 10.57 21.27
N GLU A 333 -3.02 11.14 21.73
CA GLU A 333 -2.99 12.50 22.30
C GLU A 333 -3.21 13.57 21.22
N GLU A 334 -2.57 13.38 20.06
CA GLU A 334 -2.65 14.29 18.91
C GLU A 334 -3.04 13.50 17.65
N PRO A 335 -4.30 13.08 17.50
CA PRO A 335 -4.72 12.27 16.35
C PRO A 335 -4.42 12.98 15.02
N GLY A 336 -4.53 14.31 14.98
CA GLY A 336 -4.21 15.08 13.80
C GLY A 336 -2.79 14.88 13.27
N THR A 337 -1.76 15.02 14.11
CA THR A 337 -0.36 14.91 13.66
C THR A 337 -0.05 13.49 13.16
N VAL A 338 -0.72 12.49 13.72
CA VAL A 338 -0.64 11.10 13.28
C VAL A 338 -1.31 10.87 11.93
N ASP A 339 -2.51 11.43 11.70
CA ASP A 339 -3.21 11.39 10.39
C ASP A 339 -2.39 12.07 9.30
N GLU A 340 -1.78 13.20 9.62
CA GLU A 340 -0.93 13.94 8.69
C GLU A 340 0.28 13.11 8.22
N ALA A 341 0.96 12.45 9.18
CA ALA A 341 2.05 11.54 8.87
C ALA A 341 1.59 10.30 8.08
N ALA A 342 0.42 9.72 8.43
CA ALA A 342 -0.16 8.59 7.72
C ALA A 342 -0.55 8.99 6.28
N SER A 343 -1.08 10.19 6.07
CA SER A 343 -1.45 10.71 4.76
C SER A 343 -0.25 10.97 3.85
N LEU A 344 0.83 11.57 4.37
CA LEU A 344 2.10 11.69 3.62
C LEU A 344 2.63 10.31 3.22
N LEU A 345 2.59 9.35 4.14
CA LEU A 345 2.98 7.98 3.85
C LEU A 345 2.07 7.33 2.79
N ALA A 346 0.76 7.60 2.83
CA ALA A 346 -0.19 7.10 1.84
C ALA A 346 0.15 7.64 0.45
N ALA A 347 0.39 8.95 0.33
CA ALA A 347 0.75 9.55 -0.94
C ALA A 347 2.08 9.00 -1.49
N ARG A 348 3.05 8.75 -0.62
CA ARG A 348 4.30 8.10 -1.00
C ARG A 348 4.08 6.67 -1.49
N LEU A 349 3.28 5.87 -0.79
CA LEU A 349 3.04 4.45 -1.12
C LEU A 349 2.16 4.26 -2.36
N PHE A 350 1.10 5.05 -2.51
CA PHE A 350 0.09 4.87 -3.56
C PHE A 350 0.29 5.76 -4.78
N HIS A 351 1.01 6.88 -4.65
CA HIS A 351 1.28 7.83 -5.74
C HIS A 351 2.77 8.02 -6.05
N GLY A 352 3.67 7.64 -5.14
CA GLY A 352 5.10 7.92 -5.28
C GLY A 352 5.45 9.39 -5.00
N GLY A 353 4.63 10.08 -4.20
CA GLY A 353 4.90 11.44 -3.75
C GLY A 353 6.15 11.56 -2.86
N PRO A 354 6.69 12.77 -2.69
CA PRO A 354 7.81 13.04 -1.79
C PRO A 354 7.55 12.60 -0.35
N ALA A 355 8.62 12.24 0.38
CA ALA A 355 8.52 11.85 1.79
C ALA A 355 8.25 13.05 2.73
N GLU A 356 8.65 14.26 2.32
CA GLU A 356 8.51 15.48 3.09
C GLU A 356 7.69 16.52 2.32
N PRO A 357 6.95 17.40 3.02
CA PRO A 357 6.29 18.54 2.41
C PRO A 357 7.28 19.50 1.74
N GLY A 358 6.83 20.21 0.70
CA GLY A 358 7.62 21.19 -0.03
C GLY A 358 6.75 22.21 -0.77
N PRO A 359 7.36 23.19 -1.46
CA PRO A 359 6.62 24.22 -2.20
C PRO A 359 5.70 23.60 -3.27
N ASP A 360 6.18 22.57 -3.97
CA ASP A 360 5.44 21.84 -5.00
C ASP A 360 4.71 20.60 -4.45
N TRP A 361 4.75 20.38 -3.14
CA TRP A 361 4.14 19.23 -2.46
C TRP A 361 3.56 19.63 -1.09
N SER A 362 2.35 20.19 -1.11
CA SER A 362 1.83 20.94 0.04
C SER A 362 0.49 20.40 0.56
N PRO A 363 0.26 20.47 1.89
CA PRO A 363 -0.95 19.93 2.49
C PRO A 363 -2.18 20.74 2.07
N VAL A 364 -3.31 20.07 1.93
CA VAL A 364 -4.64 20.69 1.78
C VAL A 364 -5.53 20.26 2.95
N ASP A 365 -6.24 21.22 3.53
CA ASP A 365 -7.30 20.96 4.51
C ASP A 365 -8.64 20.72 3.79
N TRP A 366 -9.52 19.91 4.36
CA TRP A 366 -10.80 19.59 3.75
C TRP A 366 -11.69 20.80 3.47
N SER A 367 -11.58 21.87 4.27
CA SER A 367 -12.30 23.12 4.04
C SER A 367 -11.87 23.85 2.76
N HIS A 368 -10.61 23.69 2.34
CA HIS A 368 -10.03 24.34 1.16
C HIS A 368 -9.94 23.39 -0.05
N TYR A 369 -10.23 22.10 0.16
CA TYR A 369 -10.15 21.09 -0.88
C TYR A 369 -10.98 21.42 -2.13
N PRO A 370 -12.23 21.93 -2.02
CA PRO A 370 -13.01 22.30 -3.20
C PRO A 370 -12.36 23.40 -4.04
N GLU A 371 -11.85 24.48 -3.44
CA GLU A 371 -11.21 25.55 -4.23
C GLU A 371 -9.83 25.15 -4.74
N GLU A 372 -9.02 24.47 -3.92
CA GLU A 372 -7.63 24.20 -4.27
C GLU A 372 -7.43 22.98 -5.16
N VAL A 373 -8.35 22.01 -5.13
CA VAL A 373 -8.24 20.76 -5.89
C VAL A 373 -9.35 20.65 -6.93
N VAL A 374 -10.61 20.78 -6.52
CA VAL A 374 -11.75 20.54 -7.43
C VAL A 374 -11.81 21.60 -8.53
N ASP A 375 -11.79 22.89 -8.18
CA ASP A 375 -11.82 23.98 -9.16
C ASP A 375 -10.60 23.93 -10.08
N ARG A 376 -9.39 23.73 -9.51
CA ARG A 376 -8.16 23.59 -10.30
C ARG A 376 -8.20 22.39 -11.24
N LYS A 377 -8.78 21.27 -10.81
CA LYS A 377 -9.02 20.10 -11.68
C LYS A 377 -9.85 20.47 -12.88
N TRP A 378 -11.00 21.08 -12.64
CA TRP A 378 -11.90 21.42 -13.72
C TRP A 378 -11.27 22.42 -14.69
N ARG A 379 -10.56 23.43 -14.18
CA ARG A 379 -9.86 24.41 -15.03
C ARG A 379 -8.74 23.76 -15.84
N ALA A 380 -7.96 22.86 -15.25
CA ALA A 380 -6.90 22.13 -15.96
C ALA A 380 -7.46 21.24 -17.09
N ASP A 381 -8.55 20.51 -16.81
CA ASP A 381 -9.21 19.66 -17.79
C ASP A 381 -9.87 20.50 -18.91
N ALA A 382 -10.55 21.59 -18.56
CA ALA A 382 -11.13 22.53 -19.53
C ALA A 382 -10.03 23.20 -20.39
N ALA A 383 -8.89 23.55 -19.80
CA ALA A 383 -7.75 24.10 -20.51
C ALA A 383 -7.18 23.10 -21.51
N ARG A 384 -7.05 21.83 -21.11
CA ARG A 384 -6.60 20.75 -21.99
C ARG A 384 -7.56 20.55 -23.17
N LEU A 385 -8.87 20.51 -22.90
CA LEU A 385 -9.89 20.41 -23.94
C LEU A 385 -9.72 21.49 -25.01
N HIS A 386 -9.55 22.75 -24.60
CA HIS A 386 -9.34 23.86 -25.53
C HIS A 386 -7.99 23.79 -26.27
N ARG A 387 -6.90 23.40 -25.60
CA ARG A 387 -5.59 23.18 -26.28
C ARG A 387 -5.67 22.12 -27.38
N VAL A 388 -6.42 21.04 -27.14
CA VAL A 388 -6.63 19.98 -28.14
C VAL A 388 -7.47 20.52 -29.30
N LEU A 389 -8.56 21.25 -29.03
CA LEU A 389 -9.37 21.89 -30.08
C LEU A 389 -8.56 22.89 -30.93
N ASP A 390 -7.66 23.66 -30.31
CA ASP A 390 -6.76 24.59 -31.01
C ASP A 390 -5.77 23.84 -31.93
N THR A 391 -5.22 22.73 -31.45
CA THR A 391 -4.31 21.85 -32.20
C THR A 391 -5.02 21.25 -33.42
N MET A 392 -6.26 20.79 -33.25
CA MET A 392 -7.12 20.28 -34.32
C MET A 392 -7.57 21.35 -35.33
N GLY A 393 -7.31 22.64 -35.06
CA GLY A 393 -7.68 23.73 -35.96
C GLY A 393 -9.13 24.19 -35.84
N VAL A 394 -9.86 23.76 -34.81
CA VAL A 394 -11.28 24.08 -34.62
C VAL A 394 -11.42 25.55 -34.22
N ARG A 395 -11.67 26.44 -35.18
CA ARG A 395 -11.85 27.90 -34.96
C ARG A 395 -10.74 28.51 -34.07
N ARG A 396 -9.49 28.46 -34.55
CA ARG A 396 -8.22 28.86 -33.87
C ARG A 396 -8.13 30.25 -33.19
N ALA A 397 -9.21 31.03 -33.12
CA ALA A 397 -9.19 32.40 -32.61
C ALA A 397 -10.37 32.77 -31.69
N THR A 398 -11.21 31.83 -31.26
CA THR A 398 -12.30 32.11 -30.32
C THR A 398 -11.89 31.86 -28.88
N ALA A 399 -12.25 32.79 -27.99
CA ALA A 399 -12.07 32.67 -26.54
C ALA A 399 -12.60 31.32 -26.01
N PRO A 400 -12.06 30.80 -24.90
CA PRO A 400 -12.52 29.54 -24.31
C PRO A 400 -13.95 29.68 -23.79
N THR A 401 -14.92 29.22 -24.59
CA THR A 401 -16.35 29.26 -24.28
C THR A 401 -16.95 27.88 -24.39
N LEU A 402 -17.97 27.59 -23.57
CA LEU A 402 -18.68 26.33 -23.62
C LEU A 402 -19.44 26.17 -24.95
N THR A 403 -19.96 27.27 -25.51
CA THR A 403 -20.57 27.27 -26.86
C THR A 403 -19.63 26.71 -27.92
N ARG A 404 -18.34 27.05 -27.88
CA ARG A 404 -17.35 26.53 -28.84
C ARG A 404 -17.27 25.00 -28.81
N VAL A 405 -17.28 24.41 -27.62
CA VAL A 405 -17.24 22.96 -27.42
C VAL A 405 -18.52 22.31 -27.93
N MET A 406 -19.68 22.84 -27.51
CA MET A 406 -20.99 22.33 -27.90
C MET A 406 -21.17 22.38 -29.42
N ASP A 407 -20.84 23.50 -30.07
CA ASP A 407 -20.96 23.63 -31.51
C ASP A 407 -20.04 22.68 -32.28
N HIS A 408 -18.86 22.35 -31.74
CA HIS A 408 -17.96 21.38 -32.36
C HIS A 408 -18.52 19.96 -32.29
N LEU A 409 -19.06 19.58 -31.13
CA LEU A 409 -19.65 18.26 -30.89
C LEU A 409 -20.99 18.07 -31.62
N SER A 410 -21.74 19.15 -31.86
CA SER A 410 -23.00 19.13 -32.62
C SER A 410 -22.83 19.35 -34.13
N ALA A 411 -21.60 19.39 -34.65
CA ALA A 411 -21.35 19.65 -36.07
C ALA A 411 -21.64 18.43 -36.98
N ALA A 412 -21.78 17.23 -36.41
CA ALA A 412 -22.06 15.99 -37.15
C ALA A 412 -23.55 15.61 -37.07
N THR A 413 -24.06 14.96 -38.13
CA THR A 413 -25.43 14.47 -38.21
C THR A 413 -25.54 13.07 -37.58
N PRO A 414 -26.55 12.77 -36.74
CA PRO A 414 -26.75 11.45 -36.11
C PRO A 414 -26.80 10.27 -37.12
N PRO A 415 -26.50 9.01 -36.72
CA PRO A 415 -26.52 8.47 -35.35
C PRO A 415 -25.17 8.40 -34.64
N ASP A 416 -24.05 8.68 -35.31
CA ASP A 416 -22.71 8.62 -34.71
C ASP A 416 -22.09 10.02 -34.61
N ASN A 417 -21.29 10.24 -33.56
CA ASN A 417 -20.50 11.47 -33.39
C ASN A 417 -19.00 11.25 -33.67
N PRO A 418 -18.56 11.24 -34.95
CA PRO A 418 -17.14 11.05 -35.31
C PRO A 418 -16.24 12.19 -34.84
N ALA A 419 -16.82 13.39 -34.63
CA ALA A 419 -16.09 14.52 -34.05
C ALA A 419 -15.74 14.24 -32.58
N ALA A 420 -16.69 13.70 -31.80
CA ALA A 420 -16.45 13.25 -30.43
C ALA A 420 -15.39 12.14 -30.37
N GLU A 421 -15.42 11.16 -31.27
CA GLU A 421 -14.40 10.09 -31.30
C GLU A 421 -12.99 10.64 -31.59
N THR A 422 -12.87 11.54 -32.57
CA THR A 422 -11.59 12.17 -32.92
C THR A 422 -11.06 13.02 -31.76
N LEU A 423 -11.93 13.79 -31.13
CA LEU A 423 -11.56 14.63 -29.97
C LEU A 423 -11.19 13.77 -28.76
N ALA A 424 -11.94 12.70 -28.48
CA ALA A 424 -11.65 11.74 -27.43
C ALA A 424 -10.26 11.10 -27.61
N ALA A 425 -9.94 10.65 -28.83
CA ALA A 425 -8.63 10.08 -29.14
C ALA A 425 -7.50 11.12 -28.96
N ALA A 426 -7.72 12.37 -29.36
CA ALA A 426 -6.74 13.44 -29.22
C ALA A 426 -6.51 13.83 -27.75
N ILE A 427 -7.57 13.89 -26.93
CA ILE A 427 -7.48 14.10 -25.47
C ILE A 427 -6.73 12.92 -24.82
N GLY A 428 -7.08 11.68 -25.18
CA GLY A 428 -6.39 10.49 -24.67
C GLY A 428 -4.89 10.51 -24.98
N ALA A 429 -4.51 10.93 -26.19
CA ALA A 429 -3.10 11.07 -26.58
C ALA A 429 -2.39 12.22 -25.83
N GLU A 430 -3.09 13.31 -25.49
CA GLU A 430 -2.54 14.39 -24.66
C GLU A 430 -2.32 13.93 -23.22
N VAL A 431 -3.31 13.27 -22.61
CA VAL A 431 -3.21 12.74 -21.25
C VAL A 431 -2.06 11.73 -21.15
N ALA A 432 -1.95 10.80 -22.11
CA ALA A 432 -0.86 9.83 -22.13
C ALA A 432 0.53 10.49 -22.25
N ARG A 433 0.63 11.61 -22.99
CA ARG A 433 1.88 12.38 -23.11
C ARG A 433 2.25 13.09 -21.81
N GLU A 434 1.27 13.69 -21.12
CA GLU A 434 1.52 14.32 -19.82
C GLU A 434 1.87 13.29 -18.75
N GLU A 435 1.19 12.14 -18.72
CA GLU A 435 1.53 11.04 -17.79
C GLU A 435 2.94 10.48 -18.06
N ALA A 436 3.37 10.39 -19.33
CA ALA A 436 4.72 9.97 -19.68
C ALA A 436 5.80 11.03 -19.37
N ALA A 437 5.42 12.32 -19.32
CA ALA A 437 6.32 13.42 -18.99
C ALA A 437 6.46 13.64 -17.47
N ALA A 438 5.55 13.08 -16.67
CA ALA A 438 5.65 13.14 -15.21
C ALA A 438 6.95 12.45 -14.74
N PRO A 439 7.68 13.05 -13.79
CA PRO A 439 8.88 12.43 -13.25
C PRO A 439 8.54 11.05 -12.68
N PRO A 440 9.41 10.04 -12.87
CA PRO A 440 9.17 8.73 -12.31
C PRO A 440 9.02 8.87 -10.78
N PRO A 441 8.12 8.07 -10.17
CA PRO A 441 7.95 8.09 -8.73
C PRO A 441 9.31 7.92 -8.06
N ALA A 442 9.59 8.75 -7.05
CA ALA A 442 10.84 8.62 -6.31
C ALA A 442 10.94 7.17 -5.80
N PRO A 443 12.08 6.48 -5.96
CA PRO A 443 12.27 5.20 -5.31
C PRO A 443 11.95 5.39 -3.83
N LEU A 444 11.27 4.43 -3.19
CA LEU A 444 10.93 4.47 -1.78
C LEU A 444 12.24 4.51 -0.96
N GLY A 445 12.82 5.70 -0.82
CA GLY A 445 14.04 5.97 -0.08
C GLY A 445 13.73 5.92 1.40
N VAL A 446 14.18 4.87 2.07
CA VAL A 446 14.49 4.95 3.49
C VAL A 446 15.83 5.68 3.59
N ASP A 447 15.93 6.64 4.50
CA ASP A 447 17.11 7.49 4.67
C ASP A 447 18.42 6.70 4.74
N ALA A 448 19.43 7.27 4.08
CA ALA A 448 20.86 6.97 4.08
C ALA A 448 21.30 5.48 4.21
N ASP A 449 21.84 4.96 3.11
CA ASP A 449 22.40 3.61 2.89
C ASP A 449 21.38 2.46 2.73
N GLY A 450 20.83 2.33 1.51
CA GLY A 450 20.23 1.07 1.07
C GLY A 450 19.26 1.18 -0.10
N ASP A 451 19.80 1.28 -1.32
CA ASP A 451 19.10 1.25 -2.60
C ASP A 451 18.11 0.08 -2.69
N THR A 452 16.83 0.39 -2.53
CA THR A 452 15.71 -0.53 -2.73
C THR A 452 14.93 -0.04 -3.94
N GLY A 453 14.89 -0.86 -4.99
CA GLY A 453 14.21 -0.50 -6.24
C GLY A 453 12.71 -0.23 -6.03
N PRO A 454 12.09 0.59 -6.90
CA PRO A 454 10.70 1.00 -6.77
C PRO A 454 9.77 -0.22 -6.80
N LEU A 455 8.85 -0.30 -5.84
CA LEU A 455 7.69 -1.19 -5.94
C LEU A 455 6.86 -0.75 -7.15
N PRO A 456 6.35 -1.67 -7.99
CA PRO A 456 5.51 -1.28 -9.10
C PRO A 456 4.22 -0.66 -8.55
N LEU A 457 4.06 0.65 -8.74
CA LEU A 457 2.78 1.32 -8.52
C LEU A 457 1.78 0.71 -9.50
N LEU A 458 0.82 -0.04 -8.99
CA LEU A 458 -0.35 -0.42 -9.77
C LEU A 458 -1.18 0.85 -9.97
N PRO A 459 -1.57 1.21 -11.21
CA PRO A 459 -2.41 2.35 -11.43
C PRO A 459 -3.72 2.16 -10.66
N LEU A 460 -4.05 3.11 -9.77
CA LEU A 460 -5.27 3.10 -8.97
C LEU A 460 -6.56 3.11 -9.82
N VAL A 461 -6.44 3.40 -11.12
CA VAL A 461 -7.58 3.48 -12.04
C VAL A 461 -7.29 2.65 -13.31
N PRO A 462 -8.21 1.77 -13.74
CA PRO A 462 -8.10 1.12 -15.05
C PRO A 462 -8.14 2.17 -16.18
N PRO A 463 -7.51 1.92 -17.34
CA PRO A 463 -7.53 2.86 -18.45
C PRO A 463 -8.98 3.15 -18.88
N ARG A 464 -9.38 4.42 -18.82
CA ARG A 464 -10.74 4.86 -19.20
C ARG A 464 -10.94 4.75 -20.70
N THR A 465 -12.17 4.51 -21.13
CA THR A 465 -12.51 4.57 -22.56
C THR A 465 -12.42 6.03 -23.05
N GLY A 466 -12.16 6.22 -24.35
CA GLY A 466 -11.98 7.58 -24.90
C GLY A 466 -13.21 8.48 -24.71
N ARG A 467 -14.42 7.94 -24.83
CA ARG A 467 -15.67 8.70 -24.66
C ARG A 467 -15.90 9.11 -23.21
N ASP A 468 -15.61 8.25 -22.24
CA ASP A 468 -15.69 8.60 -20.81
C ASP A 468 -14.76 9.76 -20.50
N LEU A 469 -13.53 9.70 -21.04
CA LEU A 469 -12.55 10.77 -20.87
C LEU A 469 -13.03 12.09 -21.47
N LEU A 470 -13.63 12.07 -22.67
CA LEU A 470 -14.22 13.27 -23.26
C LEU A 470 -15.38 13.82 -22.42
N ALA A 471 -16.29 12.96 -21.93
CA ALA A 471 -17.40 13.37 -21.07
C ALA A 471 -16.91 14.05 -19.78
N ASP A 472 -15.82 13.57 -19.17
CA ASP A 472 -15.19 14.21 -18.01
C ASP A 472 -14.69 15.63 -18.34
N HIS A 473 -14.05 15.82 -19.51
CA HIS A 473 -13.52 17.11 -19.94
C HIS A 473 -14.62 18.10 -20.29
N VAL A 474 -15.71 17.64 -20.92
CA VAL A 474 -16.90 18.46 -21.18
C VAL A 474 -17.58 18.84 -19.87
N THR A 475 -17.72 17.90 -18.93
CA THR A 475 -18.26 18.16 -17.58
C THR A 475 -17.43 19.22 -16.86
N ALA A 476 -16.10 19.11 -16.89
CA ALA A 476 -15.20 20.11 -16.32
C ALA A 476 -15.43 21.51 -16.93
N MET A 477 -15.59 21.62 -18.25
CA MET A 477 -15.88 22.89 -18.93
C MET A 477 -17.25 23.46 -18.51
N VAL A 478 -18.27 22.62 -18.37
CA VAL A 478 -19.59 23.03 -17.88
C VAL A 478 -19.51 23.54 -16.44
N CYS A 479 -18.80 22.82 -15.55
CA CYS A 479 -18.60 23.25 -14.17
C CYS A 479 -17.87 24.60 -14.09
N CYS A 480 -16.80 24.80 -14.86
CA CYS A 480 -16.09 26.09 -14.90
C CYS A 480 -17.01 27.23 -15.37
N ALA A 481 -17.82 27.00 -16.42
CA ALA A 481 -18.78 28.00 -16.90
C ALA A 481 -19.86 28.32 -15.85
N ALA A 482 -20.34 27.31 -15.10
CA ALA A 482 -21.31 27.51 -14.03
C ALA A 482 -20.73 28.33 -12.88
N VAL A 483 -19.49 28.04 -12.46
CA VAL A 483 -18.78 28.80 -11.43
C VAL A 483 -18.59 30.25 -11.86
N ASP A 484 -18.13 30.48 -13.09
CA ASP A 484 -17.79 31.82 -13.57
C ASP A 484 -19.02 32.69 -13.90
N THR A 485 -20.18 32.09 -14.22
CA THR A 485 -21.33 32.84 -14.77
C THR A 485 -22.64 32.72 -14.01
N ALA A 486 -22.80 31.69 -13.17
CA ALA A 486 -24.05 31.39 -12.47
C ALA A 486 -23.91 31.36 -10.94
N GLY A 487 -22.73 31.70 -10.40
CA GLY A 487 -22.50 31.68 -8.95
C GLY A 487 -22.47 30.28 -8.34
N ALA A 488 -22.29 29.24 -9.17
CA ALA A 488 -22.05 27.89 -8.68
C ALA A 488 -20.70 27.82 -7.96
N THR A 489 -20.53 26.83 -7.10
CA THR A 489 -19.27 26.62 -6.36
C THR A 489 -18.77 25.18 -6.52
N PRO A 490 -17.45 24.97 -6.51
CA PRO A 490 -16.90 23.64 -6.40
C PRO A 490 -17.28 23.02 -5.05
N GLY A 491 -17.58 21.73 -5.06
CA GLY A 491 -17.86 20.95 -3.87
C GLY A 491 -17.17 19.59 -3.92
N LEU A 492 -17.21 18.90 -2.79
CA LEU A 492 -16.72 17.54 -2.65
C LEU A 492 -17.86 16.61 -2.23
N ASP A 493 -18.00 15.54 -2.98
CA ASP A 493 -18.75 14.36 -2.61
C ASP A 493 -17.77 13.27 -2.18
N TRP A 494 -17.93 12.68 -1.00
CA TRP A 494 -16.91 11.77 -0.50
C TRP A 494 -16.88 10.42 -1.24
N LEU A 495 -17.97 10.07 -1.94
CA LEU A 495 -18.09 8.81 -2.67
C LEU A 495 -17.87 8.99 -4.18
N ASP A 496 -18.34 10.11 -4.72
CA ASP A 496 -18.32 10.39 -6.16
C ASP A 496 -17.14 11.31 -6.55
N GLY A 497 -16.56 12.05 -5.59
CA GLY A 497 -15.46 12.98 -5.78
C GLY A 497 -15.93 14.41 -6.10
N PRO A 498 -15.25 15.12 -7.02
CA PRO A 498 -15.61 16.49 -7.42
C PRO A 498 -17.10 16.65 -7.78
N THR A 499 -17.78 17.64 -7.21
CA THR A 499 -19.21 17.91 -7.52
C THR A 499 -19.53 19.38 -7.61
N LEU A 500 -20.54 19.75 -8.40
CA LEU A 500 -20.98 21.13 -8.58
C LEU A 500 -22.12 21.44 -7.60
N LEU A 501 -21.95 22.54 -6.84
CA LEU A 501 -22.97 23.07 -5.94
C LEU A 501 -23.62 24.31 -6.55
N VAL A 502 -24.95 24.34 -6.58
CA VAL A 502 -25.75 25.51 -7.00
C VAL A 502 -26.66 25.86 -5.84
N ASP A 503 -26.59 27.09 -5.35
CA ASP A 503 -27.29 27.54 -4.14
C ASP A 503 -27.03 26.65 -2.89
N GLY A 504 -25.84 26.03 -2.83
CA GLY A 504 -25.44 25.12 -1.75
C GLY A 504 -25.91 23.67 -1.92
N GLU A 505 -26.68 23.36 -2.96
CA GLU A 505 -27.21 22.02 -3.23
C GLU A 505 -26.44 21.31 -4.36
N LYS A 506 -26.24 19.99 -4.20
CA LYS A 506 -25.53 19.16 -5.19
C LYS A 506 -26.37 19.00 -6.47
N ARG A 507 -25.78 19.28 -7.63
CA ARG A 507 -26.40 19.03 -8.94
C ARG A 507 -25.93 17.70 -9.54
N ALA A 508 -26.72 16.64 -9.35
CA ALA A 508 -26.44 15.30 -9.87
C ALA A 508 -27.02 15.04 -11.28
N ASP A 509 -27.81 15.96 -11.82
CA ASP A 509 -28.56 15.84 -13.07
C ASP A 509 -27.73 16.20 -14.33
N LEU A 510 -26.47 16.59 -14.18
CA LEU A 510 -25.59 17.03 -15.28
C LEU A 510 -25.09 15.89 -16.18
N GLY A 511 -24.91 14.69 -15.63
CA GLY A 511 -24.24 13.59 -16.35
C GLY A 511 -24.97 13.16 -17.62
N SER A 512 -26.29 12.98 -17.55
CA SER A 512 -27.09 12.55 -18.71
C SER A 512 -27.06 13.57 -19.87
N PRO A 513 -27.28 14.88 -19.65
CA PRO A 513 -27.14 15.89 -20.70
C PRO A 513 -25.75 15.93 -21.36
N VAL A 514 -24.67 15.70 -20.62
CA VAL A 514 -23.31 15.67 -21.18
C VAL A 514 -23.10 14.42 -22.02
N LEU A 515 -23.57 13.26 -21.56
CA LEU A 515 -23.49 12.01 -22.33
C LEU A 515 -24.25 12.12 -23.66
N THR A 516 -25.47 12.67 -23.66
CA THR A 516 -26.23 12.89 -24.90
C THR A 516 -25.50 13.80 -25.89
N LEU A 517 -24.77 14.81 -25.41
CA LEU A 517 -23.93 15.64 -26.28
C LEU A 517 -22.74 14.86 -26.86
N VAL A 518 -22.08 14.04 -26.05
CA VAL A 518 -20.88 13.29 -26.45
C VAL A 518 -21.20 12.12 -27.38
N GLU A 519 -22.29 11.40 -27.10
CA GLU A 519 -22.69 10.21 -27.83
C GLU A 519 -23.49 10.57 -29.10
N ASP A 520 -24.54 11.37 -28.95
CA ASP A 520 -25.50 11.66 -30.03
C ASP A 520 -25.21 12.99 -30.76
N GLY A 521 -24.33 13.83 -30.21
CA GLY A 521 -24.10 15.19 -30.72
C GLY A 521 -25.24 16.17 -30.40
N ASP A 522 -26.28 15.74 -29.67
CA ASP A 522 -27.42 16.58 -29.35
C ASP A 522 -27.13 17.48 -28.13
N ALA A 523 -26.97 18.78 -28.39
CA ALA A 523 -26.76 19.80 -27.37
C ALA A 523 -28.04 20.24 -26.66
N THR A 524 -29.23 19.82 -27.12
CA THR A 524 -30.52 20.33 -26.63
C THR A 524 -30.73 20.08 -25.13
N PRO A 525 -30.49 18.87 -24.59
CA PRO A 525 -30.63 18.61 -23.17
C PRO A 525 -29.67 19.45 -22.34
N LEU A 526 -28.42 19.60 -22.80
CA LEU A 526 -27.42 20.41 -22.10
C LEU A 526 -27.78 21.90 -22.12
N ARG A 527 -28.26 22.46 -23.24
CA ARG A 527 -28.73 23.86 -23.31
C ARG A 527 -29.90 24.12 -22.36
N SER A 528 -30.84 23.17 -22.27
CA SER A 528 -31.96 23.25 -21.32
C SER A 528 -31.47 23.27 -19.88
N TRP A 529 -30.54 22.36 -19.53
CA TRP A 529 -29.94 22.32 -18.20
C TRP A 529 -29.20 23.61 -17.85
N LEU A 530 -28.36 24.12 -18.77
CA LEU A 530 -27.60 25.38 -18.59
C LEU A 530 -28.55 26.56 -18.34
N ALA A 531 -29.64 26.66 -19.10
CA ALA A 531 -30.64 27.71 -18.92
C ALA A 531 -31.34 27.61 -17.57
N SER A 532 -31.63 26.39 -17.08
CA SER A 532 -32.26 26.18 -15.77
C SER A 532 -31.38 26.63 -14.59
N VAL A 533 -30.06 26.54 -14.74
CA VAL A 533 -29.06 26.96 -13.75
C VAL A 533 -28.67 28.44 -13.92
N GLY A 534 -28.95 29.03 -15.08
CA GLY A 534 -28.54 30.40 -15.41
C GLY A 534 -27.10 30.53 -15.93
N VAL A 535 -26.51 29.42 -16.40
CA VAL A 535 -25.15 29.41 -16.97
C VAL A 535 -25.15 30.10 -18.33
N ARG A 536 -24.15 30.95 -18.58
CA ARG A 536 -23.98 31.69 -19.84
C ARG A 536 -22.87 31.05 -20.69
N PRO A 537 -23.18 30.08 -21.58
CA PRO A 537 -22.18 29.30 -22.30
C PRO A 537 -21.32 30.12 -23.28
N GLU A 538 -21.81 31.29 -23.69
CA GLU A 538 -21.13 32.20 -24.61
C GLU A 538 -20.05 33.06 -23.93
N LYS A 539 -20.05 33.12 -22.59
CA LYS A 539 -19.05 33.87 -21.83
C LYS A 539 -17.72 33.12 -21.79
N THR A 540 -16.65 33.89 -21.82
CA THR A 540 -15.29 33.36 -21.68
C THR A 540 -15.08 32.83 -20.27
N VAL A 541 -14.59 31.59 -20.19
CA VAL A 541 -14.26 30.91 -18.95
C VAL A 541 -12.80 31.15 -18.59
N ARG A 542 -12.51 31.36 -17.31
CA ARG A 542 -11.15 31.47 -16.80
C ARG A 542 -10.55 30.07 -16.66
N LEU A 543 -9.44 29.81 -17.36
CA LEU A 543 -8.82 28.48 -17.41
C LEU A 543 -7.56 28.36 -16.55
N VAL A 544 -7.12 29.45 -15.92
CA VAL A 544 -5.93 29.55 -15.05
C VAL A 544 -6.24 30.49 -13.89
#